data_AF-A0A1X1NP94-F1
#
_entry.id   AF-A0A1X1NP94-F1
#
_cell.length_a   1.000
_cell.length_b   1.000
_cell.length_c   1.000
_cell.angle_alpha   90.00
_cell.angle_beta   90.00
_cell.angle_gamma   90.00
#
_symmetry.space_group_name_H-M   'P 1'
#
loop_
_entity.id
_entity.type
_entity.pdbx_description
1 polymer ?
#
loop_
_entity_poly.entity_id
_entity_poly.type
_entity_poly.pdbx_seq_one_letter_code
_entity_poly.pdbx_strand_id
1 'polypeptide(L)'
;MEVVGYGAYHLDDTEGIPLLYTDKDPNGPKFRELKDYSKGFNVKAKAVSDFVYVAQLRITGKVQKNPTECRYGYRQGGKLYKQPLRCSFELRLKK
;
A
#
# COMPACT_ATOMS: atom_id res chain seq x y z
N MET A 1 12.52 -6.26 9.06
CA MET A 1 11.66 -5.87 7.93
C MET A 1 12.03 -4.46 7.55
N GLU A 2 12.10 -4.17 6.26
CA GLU A 2 12.40 -2.85 5.72
C GLU A 2 11.38 -2.49 4.66
N VAL A 3 11.08 -1.20 4.51
CA VAL A 3 10.31 -0.69 3.38
C VAL A 3 11.28 -0.44 2.24
N VAL A 4 11.05 -1.08 1.10
CA VAL A 4 11.90 -0.96 -0.09
C VAL A 4 11.28 -0.11 -1.20
N GLY A 5 10.00 0.25 -1.05
CA GLY A 5 9.30 1.08 -2.01
C GLY A 5 7.89 1.46 -1.57
N TYR A 6 7.36 2.48 -2.24
CA TYR A 6 5.97 2.94 -2.11
C TYR A 6 5.40 3.21 -3.49
N GLY A 7 4.08 3.10 -3.64
CA GLY A 7 3.37 3.50 -4.85
C GLY A 7 1.90 3.75 -4.58
N ALA A 8 1.21 4.38 -5.52
CA ALA A 8 -0.25 4.47 -5.55
C ALA A 8 -0.79 3.90 -6.87
N TYR A 9 -1.76 3.01 -6.79
CA TYR A 9 -2.27 2.28 -7.96
C TYR A 9 -3.79 2.37 -8.01
N HIS A 10 -4.36 2.35 -9.22
CA HIS A 10 -5.80 2.28 -9.40
C HIS A 10 -6.31 0.88 -9.08
N LEU A 11 -7.50 0.76 -8.48
CA LEU A 11 -8.07 -0.53 -8.08
C LEU A 11 -8.25 -1.48 -9.27
N ASP A 12 -8.62 -0.96 -10.44
CA ASP A 12 -8.75 -1.78 -11.66
C ASP A 12 -7.40 -2.36 -12.11
N ASP A 13 -6.30 -1.61 -11.91
CA ASP A 13 -4.93 -2.06 -12.28
C ASP A 13 -4.43 -3.15 -11.32
N THR A 14 -4.97 -3.19 -10.09
CA THR A 14 -4.61 -4.17 -9.05
C THR A 14 -5.67 -5.25 -8.84
N GLU A 15 -6.67 -5.31 -9.71
CA GLU A 15 -7.80 -6.25 -9.64
C GLU A 15 -8.51 -6.24 -8.26
N GLY A 16 -8.63 -5.05 -7.66
CA GLY A 16 -9.17 -4.84 -6.31
C GLY A 16 -8.12 -4.37 -5.30
N ILE A 17 -8.39 -4.53 -4.00
CA ILE A 17 -7.46 -4.08 -2.94
C ILE A 17 -6.35 -5.11 -2.78
N PRO A 18 -5.08 -4.75 -3.09
CA PRO A 18 -4.02 -5.74 -3.08
C PRO A 18 -3.49 -5.95 -1.66
N LEU A 19 -4.07 -6.90 -0.95
CA LEU A 19 -3.64 -7.28 0.40
C LEU A 19 -2.64 -8.44 0.35
N LEU A 20 -1.47 -8.25 0.97
CA LEU A 20 -0.47 -9.31 1.23
C LEU A 20 0.04 -10.05 -0.02
N TYR A 21 0.12 -9.38 -1.16
CA TYR A 21 0.73 -9.95 -2.36
C TYR A 21 2.25 -10.09 -2.22
N THR A 22 2.79 -11.14 -2.85
CA THR A 22 4.24 -11.30 -3.01
C THR A 22 4.60 -11.03 -4.46
N ASP A 23 5.74 -10.39 -4.72
CA ASP A 23 6.22 -10.12 -6.09
C ASP A 23 6.36 -11.39 -6.96
N LYS A 24 6.42 -12.56 -6.33
CA LYS A 24 6.57 -13.86 -7.01
C LYS A 24 5.23 -14.51 -7.34
N ASP A 25 4.11 -13.96 -6.90
CA ASP A 25 2.80 -14.50 -7.21
C ASP A 25 2.50 -14.30 -8.70
N PRO A 26 2.35 -15.38 -9.49
CA PRO A 26 2.04 -15.26 -10.92
C PRO A 26 0.70 -14.56 -11.15
N ASN A 27 -0.26 -14.71 -10.24
CA ASN A 27 -1.63 -14.18 -10.35
C ASN A 27 -1.81 -12.85 -9.61
N GLY A 28 -0.74 -12.32 -9.00
CA GLY A 28 -0.77 -11.03 -8.32
C GLY A 28 -0.50 -9.85 -9.25
N PRO A 29 -0.90 -8.63 -8.87
CA PRO A 29 -0.62 -7.43 -9.61
C PRO A 29 0.89 -7.24 -9.84
N LYS A 30 1.28 -6.94 -11.08
CA LYS A 30 2.68 -6.68 -11.44
C LYS A 30 3.02 -5.22 -11.15
N PHE A 31 3.14 -4.86 -9.88
CA PHE A 31 3.31 -3.45 -9.43
C PHE A 31 4.40 -2.66 -10.14
N ARG A 32 5.49 -3.32 -10.57
CA ARG A 32 6.59 -2.66 -11.32
C ARG A 32 6.21 -2.24 -12.73
N GLU A 33 5.17 -2.86 -13.29
CA GLU A 33 4.65 -2.63 -14.63
C GLU A 33 3.41 -1.71 -14.58
N LEU A 34 2.77 -1.58 -13.42
CA LEU A 34 1.63 -0.69 -13.22
C LEU A 34 2.06 0.77 -13.16
N LYS A 35 1.15 1.64 -13.58
CA LYS A 35 1.34 3.08 -13.48
C LYS A 35 1.28 3.52 -12.02
N ASP A 36 2.35 4.18 -11.56
CA ASP A 36 2.40 4.78 -10.22
C ASP A 36 1.81 6.20 -10.22
N TYR A 37 0.76 6.39 -9.44
CA TYR A 37 0.04 7.65 -9.21
C TYR A 37 0.49 8.37 -7.93
N SER A 38 1.57 7.93 -7.26
CA SER A 38 2.06 8.50 -6.00
C SER A 38 2.39 10.00 -6.05
N LYS A 39 2.64 10.54 -7.24
CA LYS A 39 2.84 11.98 -7.46
C LYS A 39 1.57 12.81 -7.26
N GLY A 40 0.40 12.18 -7.35
CA GLY A 40 -0.89 12.83 -7.13
C GLY A 40 -1.98 12.31 -8.04
N PHE A 41 -3.21 12.34 -7.53
CA PHE A 41 -4.43 11.99 -8.25
C PHE A 41 -5.61 12.77 -7.66
N ASN A 42 -6.71 12.85 -8.42
CA ASN A 42 -7.91 13.56 -8.01
C ASN A 42 -8.93 12.57 -7.44
N VAL A 43 -9.47 12.90 -6.26
CA VAL A 43 -10.58 12.17 -5.64
C VAL A 43 -11.81 13.07 -5.68
N LYS A 44 -12.93 12.54 -6.15
CA LYS A 44 -14.19 13.29 -6.14
C LYS A 44 -14.61 13.59 -4.70
N ALA A 45 -15.18 14.76 -4.47
CA ALA A 45 -15.68 15.13 -3.15
C ALA A 45 -16.73 14.11 -2.67
N LYS A 46 -16.62 13.69 -1.40
CA LYS A 46 -17.51 12.71 -0.76
C LYS A 46 -17.49 11.30 -1.39
N ALA A 47 -16.47 10.99 -2.20
CA ALA A 47 -16.28 9.67 -2.77
C ALA A 47 -15.17 8.89 -2.04
N VAL A 48 -15.24 7.57 -2.14
CA VAL A 48 -14.11 6.69 -1.82
C VAL A 48 -13.09 6.80 -2.95
N SER A 49 -11.80 6.75 -2.62
CA SER A 49 -10.72 6.77 -3.61
C SER A 49 -10.64 5.43 -4.33
N ASP A 50 -10.61 5.47 -5.67
CA ASP A 50 -10.29 4.29 -6.50
C ASP A 50 -8.78 4.04 -6.58
N PHE A 51 -7.97 4.85 -5.88
CA PHE A 51 -6.53 4.67 -5.76
C PHE A 51 -6.15 4.19 -4.36
N VAL A 52 -5.23 3.23 -4.29
CA VAL A 52 -4.69 2.65 -3.05
C VAL A 52 -3.19 2.88 -2.95
N TYR A 53 -2.74 3.31 -1.78
CA TYR A 53 -1.32 3.38 -1.46
C TYR A 53 -0.81 2.03 -0.97
N VAL A 54 0.30 1.58 -1.55
CA VAL A 54 0.94 0.31 -1.23
C VAL A 54 2.38 0.57 -0.79
N ALA A 55 2.83 -0.18 0.22
CA ALA A 55 4.22 -0.22 0.64
C ALA A 55 4.79 -1.61 0.33
N GLN A 56 5.95 -1.64 -0.34
CA GLN A 56 6.67 -2.88 -0.60
C GLN A 56 7.61 -3.17 0.56
N LEU A 57 7.46 -4.35 1.15
CA LEU A 57 8.19 -4.75 2.35
C LEU A 57 9.16 -5.88 2.01
N ARG A 58 10.43 -5.74 2.43
CA ARG A 58 11.39 -6.86 2.43
C ARG A 58 11.51 -7.41 3.85
N ILE A 59 11.28 -8.72 3.98
CA ILE A 59 11.50 -9.44 5.23
C ILE A 59 13.01 -9.71 5.36
N THR A 60 13.68 -8.93 6.21
CA THR A 60 15.13 -9.02 6.45
C THR A 60 15.53 -9.97 7.59
N GLY A 61 14.57 -10.61 8.24
CA GLY A 61 14.81 -11.50 9.38
C GLY A 61 13.51 -12.07 9.95
N LYS A 62 13.61 -12.83 11.04
CA LYS A 62 12.45 -13.46 11.68
C LYS A 62 11.45 -12.40 12.16
N VAL A 63 10.21 -12.51 11.69
CA VAL A 63 9.10 -11.65 12.12
C VAL A 63 8.69 -12.08 13.54
N GLN A 64 8.91 -11.22 14.53
CA GLN A 64 8.57 -11.51 15.93
C GLN A 64 7.22 -10.93 16.35
N LYS A 65 6.76 -9.88 15.68
CA LYS A 65 5.53 -9.15 15.96
C LYS A 65 4.94 -8.63 14.65
N ASN A 66 3.61 -8.51 14.61
CA ASN A 66 2.95 -7.82 13.51
C ASN A 66 3.30 -6.32 13.56
N PRO A 67 3.52 -5.67 12.41
CA PRO A 67 3.46 -4.22 12.29
C PRO A 67 2.09 -3.72 12.75
N THR A 68 2.08 -2.72 13.64
CA THR A 68 0.85 -2.24 14.29
C THR A 68 0.39 -0.89 13.79
N GLU A 69 1.21 -0.17 13.02
CA GLU A 69 0.92 1.22 12.65
C GLU A 69 1.36 1.52 11.21
N CYS A 70 0.44 2.06 10.42
CA CYS A 70 0.78 2.75 9.18
C CYS A 70 0.49 4.22 9.34
N ARG A 71 1.48 5.06 9.03
CA ARG A 71 1.29 6.51 8.96
C ARG A 71 1.34 6.92 7.51
N TYR A 72 0.29 7.60 7.07
CA TYR A 72 0.18 8.11 5.72
C TYR A 72 0.15 9.64 5.75
N GLY A 73 1.07 10.27 5.02
CA GLY A 73 1.15 11.72 4.88
C GLY A 73 0.74 12.13 3.48
N TYR A 74 -0.19 13.08 3.36
CA TYR A 74 -0.66 13.56 2.06
C TYR A 74 -0.96 15.05 2.07
N ARG A 75 -0.94 15.64 0.88
CA ARG A 75 -1.39 17.01 0.67
C ARG A 75 -2.76 17.03 0.03
N GLN A 76 -3.69 17.77 0.63
CA GLN A 76 -5.01 18.03 0.06
C GLN A 76 -5.24 19.53 0.05
N GLY A 77 -5.51 20.12 -1.11
CA GLY A 77 -5.67 21.57 -1.25
C GLY A 77 -4.45 22.36 -0.73
N GLY A 78 -3.24 21.85 -0.96
CA GLY A 78 -1.99 22.47 -0.51
C GLY A 78 -1.64 22.25 0.98
N LYS A 79 -2.59 21.83 1.81
CA LYS A 79 -2.38 21.56 3.24
C LYS A 79 -1.86 20.15 3.47
N LEU A 80 -0.86 20.01 4.34
CA LEU A 80 -0.29 18.71 4.71
C LEU A 80 -1.12 18.07 5.84
N TYR A 81 -1.48 16.82 5.66
CA TYR A 81 -2.16 15.98 6.62
C TYR A 81 -1.28 14.76 6.96
N LYS A 82 -1.42 14.28 8.19
CA LYS A 82 -0.84 13.02 8.65
C LYS A 82 -1.95 12.19 9.27
N GLN A 83 -2.15 11.00 8.76
CA GLN A 83 -3.18 10.09 9.22
C GLN A 83 -2.55 8.79 9.72
N PRO A 84 -2.67 8.47 11.01
CA PRO A 84 -2.44 7.12 11.49
C PRO A 84 -3.59 6.22 11.03
N LEU A 85 -3.27 5.16 10.31
CA LEU A 85 -4.19 4.13 9.88
C LEU A 85 -3.90 2.86 10.68
N ARG A 86 -4.98 2.18 11.11
CA ARG A 86 -4.89 0.81 11.62
C ARG A 86 -4.54 -0.07 10.43
N CYS A 87 -3.29 -0.46 10.32
CA CYS A 87 -2.88 -1.47 9.36
C CYS A 87 -3.19 -2.84 9.93
N SER A 88 -4.25 -3.46 9.41
CA SER A 88 -4.55 -4.87 9.66
C SER A 88 -3.60 -5.72 8.84
N PHE A 89 -2.37 -5.87 9.32
CA PHE A 89 -1.35 -6.68 8.67
C PHE A 89 -0.95 -7.82 9.60
N GLU A 90 -1.27 -9.03 9.19
CA GLU A 90 -0.89 -10.24 9.92
C GLU A 90 0.04 -11.08 9.04
N LEU A 91 1.35 -11.03 9.31
CA LEU A 91 2.33 -11.91 8.67
C LEU A 91 2.35 -13.25 9.40
N ARG A 92 1.37 -14.11 9.12
CA ARG A 92 1.47 -15.53 9.48
C ARG A 92 2.41 -16.21 8.48
N LEU A 93 3.70 -16.24 8.80
CA LEU A 93 4.58 -17.27 8.26
C LEU A 93 4.04 -18.60 8.78
N LYS A 94 3.79 -19.58 7.90
CA LYS A 94 3.19 -20.88 8.23
C LYS A 94 3.75 -21.49 9.53
N LYS A 95 2.94 -22.32 10.19
CA LYS A 95 3.44 -23.31 11.15
C LYS A 95 4.42 -24.26 10.45
#